data_AF-A0A7V9DH92-F1
#
_entry.id   AF-A0A7V9DH92-F1
#
_cell.length_a   1.000
_cell.length_b   1.000
_cell.length_c   1.000
_cell.angle_alpha   90.00
_cell.angle_beta   90.00
_cell.angle_gamma   90.00
#
_symmetry.space_group_name_H-M   'P 1'
#
loop_
_entity.id
_entity.type
_entity.pdbx_description
1 polymer ?
#
loop_
_entity_poly.entity_id
_entity_poly.type
_entity_poly.pdbx_seq_one_letter_code
_entity_poly.pdbx_strand_id
1 'polypeptide(L)'
;MKTRLFAPVRLVLVTLLLAVGGAAARPECAYACSCGPVDATRDLPRSDAALVGELLFKADEQTGQGEATYVFSVERVVKGTLGSRVEIRSGADGASCGFEVGEGQRIGLLLDRDGDVWRSGLCSQLPPAELLASAKAAGFEDYSPLDEEQSPPRVNWGGIVVGLLVLGLGGFLLVRRLRRR
;
A
#
# COMPACT_ATOMS: atom_id res chain seq x y z
N MET A 1 -3.35 26.53 71.15
CA MET A 1 -3.54 25.32 70.33
C MET A 1 -4.56 25.58 69.22
N LYS A 2 -4.18 26.16 68.07
CA LYS A 2 -5.09 26.37 66.92
C LYS A 2 -4.31 26.33 65.60
N THR A 3 -3.81 25.15 65.20
CA THR A 3 -3.16 24.98 63.87
C THR A 3 -3.55 23.69 63.15
N ARG A 4 -4.59 22.96 63.59
CA ARG A 4 -4.99 21.69 62.96
C ARG A 4 -6.22 21.74 62.06
N LEU A 5 -6.83 22.91 61.83
CA LEU A 5 -8.04 23.03 61.00
C LEU A 5 -7.79 23.36 59.52
N PHE A 6 -6.57 23.79 59.14
CA PHE A 6 -6.26 24.20 57.76
C PHE A 6 -5.82 23.05 56.83
N ALA A 7 -5.50 21.88 57.39
CA ALA A 7 -5.07 20.71 56.62
C ALA A 7 -6.16 20.10 55.72
N PRO A 8 -7.41 19.85 56.18
CA PRO A 8 -8.44 19.26 55.32
C PRO A 8 -8.89 20.24 54.24
N VAL A 9 -8.93 21.54 54.55
CA VAL A 9 -9.33 22.58 53.60
C VAL A 9 -8.31 22.74 52.47
N ARG A 10 -7.01 22.72 52.80
CA ARG A 10 -5.94 22.72 51.77
C ARG A 10 -5.97 21.45 50.92
N LEU A 11 -6.22 20.28 51.52
CA LEU A 11 -6.30 19.01 50.78
C LEU A 11 -7.47 19.03 49.79
N VAL A 12 -8.65 19.50 50.23
CA VAL A 12 -9.85 19.65 49.39
C VAL A 12 -9.63 20.68 48.29
N LEU A 13 -8.94 21.79 48.58
CA LEU A 13 -8.65 22.81 47.57
C LEU A 13 -7.68 22.28 46.50
N VAL A 14 -6.66 21.52 46.90
CA VAL A 14 -5.69 20.91 45.99
C VAL A 14 -6.35 19.83 45.12
N THR A 15 -7.22 18.99 45.67
CA THR A 15 -7.96 18.00 44.87
C THR A 15 -8.96 18.67 43.92
N LEU A 16 -9.61 19.76 44.34
CA LEU A 16 -10.51 20.52 43.47
C LEU A 16 -9.73 21.20 42.32
N LEU A 17 -8.56 21.77 42.60
CA LEU A 17 -7.69 22.38 41.59
C LEU A 17 -7.12 21.35 40.60
N LEU A 18 -6.75 20.15 41.07
CA LEU A 18 -6.32 19.05 40.20
C LEU A 18 -7.47 18.51 39.33
N ALA A 19 -8.68 18.41 39.87
CA ALA A 19 -9.86 17.98 39.11
C ALA A 19 -10.25 18.98 38.02
N VAL A 20 -10.19 20.29 38.31
CA VAL A 20 -10.47 21.36 37.33
C VAL A 20 -9.33 21.48 36.31
N GLY A 21 -8.07 21.31 36.73
CA GLY A 21 -6.91 21.31 35.83
C GLY A 21 -6.89 20.12 34.86
N GLY A 22 -7.28 18.93 35.32
CA GLY A 22 -7.37 17.73 34.48
C GLY A 22 -8.47 17.80 33.41
N ALA A 23 -9.56 18.52 33.67
CA ALA A 23 -10.66 18.69 32.71
C ALA A 23 -10.35 19.66 31.56
N ALA A 24 -9.28 20.46 31.68
CA ALA A 24 -8.83 21.38 30.63
C ALA A 24 -7.83 20.74 29.65
N ALA A 25 -7.28 19.57 30.00
CA ALA A 25 -6.56 18.74 29.04
C ALA A 25 -7.59 18.14 28.09
N ARG A 26 -7.87 18.84 26.98
CA ARG A 26 -8.54 18.22 25.84
C ARG A 26 -7.53 17.19 25.32
N PRO A 27 -7.77 15.87 25.42
CA PRO A 27 -6.97 14.94 24.65
C PRO A 27 -7.16 15.37 23.19
N GLU A 28 -6.05 15.74 22.54
CA GLU A 28 -6.01 15.84 21.09
C GLU A 28 -6.59 14.52 20.58
N CYS A 29 -7.61 14.62 19.72
CA CYS A 29 -8.57 13.56 19.43
C CYS A 29 -7.92 12.18 19.30
N ALA A 30 -8.03 11.35 20.35
CA ALA A 30 -7.83 9.92 20.22
C ALA A 30 -9.04 9.37 19.44
N TYR A 31 -9.02 9.54 18.12
CA TYR A 31 -9.90 8.80 17.23
C TYR A 31 -9.46 7.33 17.30
N ALA A 32 -10.02 6.59 18.25
CA ALA A 32 -10.01 5.14 18.13
C ALA A 32 -10.67 4.80 16.79
N CYS A 33 -9.92 4.16 15.89
CA CYS A 33 -10.44 3.75 14.61
C CYS A 33 -11.62 2.79 14.83
N SER A 34 -12.86 3.27 14.63
CA SER A 34 -14.08 2.52 14.96
C SER A 34 -14.72 1.86 13.73
N CYS A 35 -13.90 1.44 12.78
CA CYS A 35 -14.38 0.89 11.53
C CYS A 35 -15.15 -0.41 11.76
N GLY A 36 -16.19 -0.63 10.95
CA GLY A 36 -16.81 -1.95 10.85
C GLY A 36 -15.84 -2.98 10.23
N PRO A 37 -16.15 -4.28 10.34
CA PRO A 37 -15.36 -5.30 9.67
C PRO A 37 -15.30 -5.02 8.16
N VAL A 38 -14.09 -5.10 7.62
CA VAL A 38 -13.85 -5.00 6.18
C VAL A 38 -14.47 -6.23 5.52
N ASP A 39 -15.22 -6.02 4.44
CA ASP A 39 -15.80 -7.10 3.66
C ASP A 39 -15.39 -6.91 2.21
N ALA A 40 -14.52 -7.77 1.71
CA ALA A 40 -13.98 -7.66 0.36
C ALA A 40 -15.07 -7.75 -0.73
N THR A 41 -16.19 -8.44 -0.49
CA THR A 41 -17.31 -8.53 -1.45
C THR A 41 -18.06 -7.20 -1.55
N ARG A 42 -18.21 -6.50 -0.42
CA ARG A 42 -18.89 -5.20 -0.33
C ARG A 42 -17.99 -4.02 -0.71
N ASP A 43 -16.73 -4.06 -0.29
CA ASP A 43 -15.85 -2.89 -0.28
C ASP A 43 -14.94 -2.81 -1.52
N LEU A 44 -14.50 -3.94 -2.08
CA LEU A 44 -13.70 -3.96 -3.32
C LEU A 44 -14.38 -3.26 -4.51
N PRO A 45 -15.69 -3.43 -4.76
CA PRO A 45 -16.36 -2.70 -5.85
C PRO A 45 -16.36 -1.17 -5.64
N ARG A 46 -16.23 -0.70 -4.39
CA ARG A 46 -16.32 0.71 -4.01
C ARG A 46 -14.97 1.42 -3.92
N SER A 47 -13.87 0.69 -3.78
CA SER A 47 -12.52 1.27 -3.73
C SER A 47 -12.06 1.75 -5.11
N ASP A 48 -11.08 2.64 -5.20
CA ASP A 48 -10.53 3.06 -6.50
C ASP A 48 -9.53 2.04 -7.07
N ALA A 49 -8.77 1.40 -6.17
CA ALA A 49 -7.84 0.33 -6.50
C ALA A 49 -7.84 -0.73 -5.39
N ALA A 50 -7.21 -1.86 -5.68
CA ALA A 50 -6.90 -2.87 -4.68
C ALA A 50 -5.73 -3.74 -5.14
N LEU A 51 -4.92 -4.14 -4.16
CA LEU A 51 -3.71 -4.91 -4.40
C LEU A 51 -3.45 -5.94 -3.31
N VAL A 52 -2.65 -6.94 -3.64
CA VAL A 52 -1.90 -7.76 -2.69
C VAL A 52 -0.43 -7.42 -2.86
N GLY A 53 0.24 -7.17 -1.75
CA GLY A 53 1.62 -6.73 -1.76
C GLY A 53 2.30 -6.92 -0.41
N GLU A 54 3.55 -6.50 -0.33
CA GLU A 54 4.38 -6.57 0.87
C GLU A 54 4.81 -5.16 1.29
N LEU A 55 4.73 -4.85 2.58
CA LEU A 55 5.25 -3.59 3.08
C LEU A 55 6.78 -3.64 3.02
N LEU A 56 7.38 -2.75 2.22
CA LEU A 56 8.84 -2.67 2.12
C LEU A 56 9.40 -1.89 3.31
N PHE A 57 8.93 -0.66 3.48
CA PHE A 57 9.33 0.22 4.57
C PHE A 57 8.34 1.36 4.75
N LYS A 58 8.35 1.94 5.94
CA LYS A 58 7.72 3.23 6.24
C LYS A 58 8.73 4.34 5.99
N ALA A 59 8.39 5.32 5.16
CA ALA A 59 9.26 6.48 4.93
C ALA A 59 9.30 7.37 6.20
N ASP A 60 10.50 7.86 6.54
CA ASP A 60 10.74 8.67 7.74
C ASP A 60 10.07 10.05 7.72
N GLU A 61 9.59 10.51 6.56
CA GLU A 61 8.85 11.76 6.45
C GLU A 61 7.44 11.59 7.03
N GLN A 62 7.29 12.02 8.28
CA GLN A 62 5.97 12.38 8.79
C GLN A 62 5.46 13.55 7.97
N THR A 63 4.61 13.26 7.00
CA THR A 63 3.71 14.25 6.41
C THR A 63 2.80 14.69 7.55
N GLY A 64 2.97 15.91 8.07
CA GLY A 64 2.41 16.34 9.36
C GLY A 64 0.93 16.00 9.60
N GLN A 65 0.50 16.07 10.86
CA GLN A 65 -0.82 15.59 11.38
C GLN A 65 -0.91 14.09 11.69
N GLY A 66 0.22 13.42 11.97
CA GLY A 66 0.21 12.01 12.35
C GLY A 66 -0.01 11.06 11.18
N GLU A 67 0.25 11.50 9.95
CA GLU A 67 0.33 10.65 8.77
C GLU A 67 1.77 10.21 8.49
N ALA A 68 1.90 9.10 7.76
CA ALA A 68 3.15 8.63 7.21
C ALA A 68 2.93 8.03 5.81
N THR A 69 4.02 7.96 5.04
CA THR A 69 4.03 7.32 3.73
C THR A 69 4.61 5.92 3.85
N TYR A 70 3.90 4.93 3.34
CA TYR A 70 4.28 3.53 3.33
C TYR A 70 4.55 3.08 1.91
N VAL A 71 5.67 2.41 1.68
CA VAL A 71 6.05 1.92 0.36
C VAL A 71 5.80 0.43 0.29
N PHE A 72 4.92 0.01 -0.62
CA PHE A 72 4.60 -1.39 -0.85
C PHE A 72 5.20 -1.88 -2.16
N SER A 73 5.70 -3.12 -2.16
CA SER A 73 5.88 -3.88 -3.40
C SER A 73 4.54 -4.48 -3.78
N VAL A 74 4.17 -4.33 -5.05
CA VAL A 74 2.87 -4.79 -5.55
C VAL A 74 3.06 -6.13 -6.23
N GLU A 75 2.61 -7.20 -5.58
CA GLU A 75 2.64 -8.55 -6.13
C GLU A 75 1.51 -8.75 -7.13
N ARG A 76 0.29 -8.33 -6.75
CA ARG A 76 -0.91 -8.49 -7.57
C ARG A 76 -1.78 -7.26 -7.46
N VAL A 77 -2.24 -6.75 -8.60
CA VAL A 77 -3.28 -5.74 -8.67
C VAL A 77 -4.57 -6.46 -9.02
N VAL A 78 -5.57 -6.34 -8.15
CA VAL A 78 -6.91 -6.93 -8.39
C VAL A 78 -7.90 -5.89 -8.89
N LYS A 79 -7.59 -4.59 -8.74
CA LYS A 79 -8.39 -3.49 -9.27
C LYS A 79 -7.53 -2.25 -9.47
N GLY A 80 -7.80 -1.54 -10.56
CA GLY A 80 -7.10 -0.30 -10.92
C GLY A 80 -5.77 -0.55 -11.63
N THR A 81 -4.96 0.50 -11.73
CA THR A 81 -3.65 0.45 -12.39
C THR A 81 -2.60 0.97 -11.43
N LEU A 82 -1.62 0.13 -11.08
CA LEU A 82 -0.58 0.41 -10.11
C LEU A 82 0.75 -0.14 -10.63
N GLY A 83 1.86 0.52 -10.28
CA GLY A 83 3.19 0.04 -10.62
C GLY A 83 3.65 -1.12 -9.72
N SER A 84 4.86 -1.62 -9.96
CA SER A 84 5.54 -2.63 -9.13
C SER A 84 5.83 -2.14 -7.70
N ARG A 85 5.85 -0.82 -7.50
CA ARG A 85 5.86 -0.17 -6.20
C ARG A 85 4.80 0.91 -6.13
N VAL A 86 4.21 1.07 -4.96
CA VAL A 86 3.23 2.12 -4.69
C VAL A 86 3.50 2.77 -3.35
N GLU A 87 3.43 4.10 -3.33
CA GLU A 87 3.44 4.89 -2.10
C GLU A 87 1.99 5.10 -1.64
N ILE A 88 1.71 4.74 -0.40
CA ILE A 88 0.39 4.84 0.19
C ILE A 88 0.48 5.68 1.45
N ARG A 89 -0.33 6.74 1.53
CA ARG A 89 -0.46 7.54 2.75
C ARG A 89 -1.47 6.92 3.70
N SER A 90 -1.10 6.91 4.98
CA SER A 90 -1.93 6.42 6.07
C SER A 90 -1.57 7.13 7.37
N GLY A 91 -2.30 6.83 8.45
CA GLY A 91 -1.87 7.17 9.80
C GLY A 91 -0.50 6.59 10.12
N ALA A 92 0.25 7.21 11.03
CA ALA A 92 1.60 6.79 11.38
C ALA A 92 1.66 5.44 12.12
N ASP A 93 0.57 5.04 12.76
CA ASP A 93 0.43 3.82 13.56
C ASP A 93 -1.07 3.53 13.76
N GLY A 94 -1.43 2.37 14.33
CA GLY A 94 -2.83 2.03 14.58
C GLY A 94 -3.57 3.01 15.49
N ALA A 95 -2.89 3.73 16.38
CA ALA A 95 -3.52 4.79 17.18
C ALA A 95 -3.98 5.97 16.32
N SER A 96 -3.33 6.16 15.17
CA SER A 96 -3.66 7.16 14.14
C SER A 96 -4.36 6.55 12.92
N CYS A 97 -4.94 5.33 13.02
CA CYS A 97 -5.55 4.60 11.91
C CYS A 97 -4.60 4.15 10.79
N GLY A 98 -3.32 4.05 11.11
CA GLY A 98 -2.26 3.53 10.26
C GLY A 98 -2.30 2.02 10.06
N PHE A 99 -1.32 1.52 9.30
CA PHE A 99 -1.16 0.09 9.09
C PHE A 99 -0.58 -0.61 10.33
N GLU A 100 -1.02 -1.85 10.55
CA GLU A 100 -0.48 -2.75 11.59
C GLU A 100 0.39 -3.87 11.00
N VAL A 101 0.44 -3.96 9.67
CA VAL A 101 1.36 -4.83 8.95
C VAL A 101 2.80 -4.37 9.17
N GLY A 102 3.68 -5.32 9.51
CA GLY A 102 5.10 -5.06 9.64
C GLY A 102 5.83 -5.06 8.29
N GLU A 103 7.03 -4.50 8.26
CA GLU A 103 7.93 -4.63 7.12
C GLU A 103 8.17 -6.11 6.79
N GLY A 104 8.21 -6.45 5.51
CA GLY A 104 8.35 -7.81 5.04
C GLY A 104 7.07 -8.64 5.06
N GLN A 105 5.95 -8.09 5.55
CA GLN A 105 4.70 -8.83 5.65
C GLN A 105 3.77 -8.55 4.47
N ARG A 106 3.15 -9.63 4.00
CA ARG A 106 2.23 -9.65 2.88
C ARG A 106 0.79 -9.35 3.33
N ILE A 107 0.12 -8.43 2.65
CA ILE A 107 -1.23 -7.96 2.99
C ILE A 107 -2.05 -7.63 1.74
N GLY A 108 -3.38 -7.77 1.83
CA GLY A 108 -4.33 -7.25 0.84
C GLY A 108 -4.84 -5.87 1.26
N LEU A 109 -4.84 -4.91 0.33
CA LEU A 109 -5.24 -3.53 0.59
C LEU A 109 -6.32 -3.08 -0.39
N LEU A 110 -7.35 -2.42 0.14
CA LEU A 110 -8.27 -1.58 -0.63
C LEU A 110 -7.76 -0.14 -0.60
N LEU A 111 -7.69 0.51 -1.76
CA LEU A 111 -7.12 1.85 -1.90
C LEU A 111 -8.17 2.83 -2.39
N ASP A 112 -8.14 4.03 -1.82
CA ASP A 112 -8.86 5.20 -2.30
C ASP A 112 -7.88 6.21 -2.90
N ARG A 113 -8.33 6.96 -3.91
CA ARG A 113 -7.56 8.00 -4.58
C ARG A 113 -8.03 9.38 -4.08
N ASP A 114 -7.10 10.14 -3.52
CA ASP A 114 -7.32 11.55 -3.18
C ASP A 114 -6.39 12.43 -4.02
N GLY A 115 -6.93 12.97 -5.12
CA GLY A 115 -6.14 13.64 -6.15
C GLY A 115 -5.12 12.68 -6.75
N ASP A 116 -3.83 12.95 -6.52
CA ASP A 116 -2.74 12.09 -6.97
C ASP A 116 -2.20 11.13 -5.91
N VAL A 117 -2.75 11.16 -4.70
CA VAL A 117 -2.28 10.39 -3.55
C VAL A 117 -3.12 9.12 -3.37
N TRP A 118 -2.46 7.98 -3.21
CA TRP A 118 -3.11 6.76 -2.76
C TRP A 118 -3.24 6.75 -1.25
N ARG A 119 -4.45 6.46 -0.75
CA ARG A 119 -4.75 6.37 0.68
C ARG A 119 -5.33 5.00 1.03
N SER A 120 -4.94 4.52 2.20
CA SER A 120 -5.50 3.34 2.86
C SER A 120 -5.11 3.39 4.34
N GLY A 121 -5.55 2.44 5.14
CA GLY A 121 -5.10 2.34 6.53
C GLY A 121 -5.65 1.14 7.23
N LEU A 122 -5.75 1.24 8.55
CA LEU A 122 -6.09 0.13 9.44
C LEU A 122 -7.30 -0.68 8.95
N CYS A 123 -8.32 0.05 8.47
CA CYS A 123 -9.64 -0.45 8.14
C CYS A 123 -9.82 -0.88 6.68
N SER A 124 -8.75 -0.89 5.90
CA SER A 124 -8.78 -1.33 4.50
C SER A 124 -7.82 -2.51 4.26
N GLN A 125 -7.34 -3.11 5.35
CA GLN A 125 -6.47 -4.29 5.35
C GLN A 125 -7.30 -5.57 5.40
N LEU A 126 -6.93 -6.52 4.56
CA LEU A 126 -7.57 -7.84 4.46
C LEU A 126 -6.49 -8.92 4.30
N PRO A 127 -6.76 -10.16 4.75
CA PRO A 127 -5.93 -11.30 4.39
C PRO A 127 -5.80 -11.42 2.86
N PRO A 128 -4.59 -11.62 2.31
CA PRO A 128 -4.37 -11.71 0.86
C PRO A 128 -5.28 -12.72 0.15
N ALA A 129 -5.46 -13.90 0.77
CA ALA A 129 -6.27 -14.97 0.20
C ALA A 129 -7.75 -14.60 0.12
N GLU A 130 -8.26 -13.84 1.09
CA GLU A 130 -9.65 -13.38 1.11
C GLU A 130 -9.90 -12.36 0.01
N LEU A 131 -9.02 -11.36 -0.13
CA LEU A 131 -9.13 -10.36 -1.18
C LEU A 131 -9.11 -11.00 -2.58
N LEU A 132 -8.19 -11.93 -2.83
CA LEU A 132 -8.09 -12.63 -4.11
C LEU A 132 -9.31 -13.52 -4.39
N ALA A 133 -9.82 -14.21 -3.38
CA ALA A 133 -11.02 -15.04 -3.52
C ALA A 133 -12.26 -14.18 -3.86
N SER A 134 -12.45 -13.06 -3.15
CA SER A 134 -13.55 -12.13 -3.41
C SER A 134 -13.42 -11.43 -4.76
N ALA A 135 -12.21 -11.01 -5.15
CA ALA A 135 -11.96 -10.43 -6.47
C ALA A 135 -12.34 -11.41 -7.60
N LYS A 136 -11.89 -12.67 -7.50
CA LYS A 136 -12.24 -13.72 -8.45
C LYS A 136 -13.74 -13.99 -8.49
N ALA A 137 -14.40 -14.06 -7.33
CA ALA A 137 -15.84 -14.29 -7.25
C ALA A 137 -16.65 -13.14 -7.88
N ALA A 138 -16.16 -11.90 -7.74
CA ALA A 138 -16.74 -10.71 -8.34
C ALA A 138 -16.35 -10.48 -9.81
N GLY A 139 -15.50 -11.36 -10.39
CA GLY A 139 -15.09 -11.27 -11.79
C GLY A 139 -14.05 -10.19 -12.09
N PHE A 140 -13.31 -9.72 -11.08
CA PHE A 140 -12.16 -8.84 -11.31
C PHE A 140 -10.99 -9.66 -11.85
N GLU A 141 -10.43 -9.20 -12.97
CA GLU A 141 -9.18 -9.74 -13.51
C GLU A 141 -8.01 -9.12 -12.76
N ASP A 142 -7.11 -9.98 -12.29
CA ASP A 142 -5.91 -9.55 -11.62
C ASP A 142 -4.70 -9.62 -12.57
N TYR A 143 -3.66 -8.82 -12.30
CA TYR A 143 -2.37 -8.93 -12.97
C TYR A 143 -1.21 -8.66 -11.99
N SER A 144 -0.01 -9.08 -12.34
CA SER A 144 1.22 -8.83 -11.57
C SER A 144 2.07 -7.77 -12.29
N PRO A 145 2.28 -6.58 -11.69
CA PRO A 145 3.21 -5.60 -12.24
C PRO A 145 4.67 -6.09 -12.24
N LEU A 146 5.02 -7.01 -11.34
CA LEU A 146 6.37 -7.58 -11.26
C LEU A 146 6.69 -8.45 -12.47
N ASP A 147 5.69 -9.08 -13.09
CA ASP A 147 5.86 -9.92 -14.28
C ASP A 147 6.15 -9.06 -15.52
N GLU A 148 5.61 -7.85 -15.57
CA GLU A 148 5.87 -6.89 -16.67
C GLU A 148 7.30 -6.35 -16.62
N GLU A 149 7.81 -6.02 -15.41
CA GLU A 149 9.16 -5.49 -15.23
C GLU A 149 10.26 -6.53 -15.58
N GLN A 150 9.93 -7.83 -15.48
CA GLN A 150 10.85 -8.95 -15.78
C GLN A 150 10.68 -9.51 -17.20
N SER A 151 9.72 -9.00 -17.98
CA SER A 151 9.49 -9.49 -19.33
C SER A 151 10.66 -9.10 -20.25
N PRO A 152 11.35 -10.05 -20.89
CA PRO A 152 12.39 -9.70 -21.85
C PRO A 152 11.78 -8.85 -22.97
N PRO A 153 12.54 -7.91 -23.56
CA PRO A 153 12.03 -7.13 -24.68
C PRO A 153 11.50 -8.10 -25.73
N ARG A 154 10.31 -7.81 -26.28
CA ARG A 154 9.67 -8.63 -27.31
C ARG A 154 10.58 -8.69 -28.55
N VAL A 155 11.51 -9.64 -28.57
CA VAL A 155 12.40 -9.88 -29.70
C VAL A 155 11.57 -10.43 -30.84
N ASN A 156 11.61 -9.76 -31.99
CA ASN A 156 10.85 -10.14 -33.16
C ASN A 156 11.48 -11.37 -33.83
N TRP A 157 11.26 -12.56 -33.28
CA TRP A 157 11.81 -13.79 -33.83
C TRP A 157 11.58 -13.95 -35.34
N GLY A 158 10.45 -13.48 -35.86
CA GLY A 158 10.18 -13.42 -37.30
C GLY A 158 11.21 -12.60 -38.09
N GLY A 159 11.61 -11.42 -37.58
CA GLY A 159 12.62 -10.57 -38.21
C GLY A 159 14.01 -11.21 -38.18
N ILE A 160 14.38 -11.85 -37.06
CA ILE A 160 15.68 -12.55 -36.93
C ILE A 160 15.76 -13.72 -37.92
N VAL A 161 14.72 -14.55 -38.02
CA VAL A 161 14.68 -15.69 -38.95
C VAL A 161 14.76 -15.22 -40.40
N VAL A 162 13.97 -14.20 -40.78
CA VAL A 162 14.02 -13.63 -42.13
C VAL A 162 15.38 -13.04 -42.44
N GLY A 163 15.99 -12.30 -41.49
CA GLY A 163 17.32 -11.74 -41.65
C GLY A 163 18.39 -12.80 -41.89
N LEU A 164 18.38 -13.89 -41.11
CA LEU A 164 19.32 -15.01 -41.30
C LEU A 164 19.11 -15.72 -42.64
N LEU A 165 17.87 -15.90 -43.09
CA LEU A 165 17.59 -16.50 -44.39
C LEU A 165 18.10 -15.63 -45.54
N VAL A 166 17.89 -14.31 -45.48
CA VAL A 166 18.36 -13.38 -46.51
C VAL A 166 19.89 -13.33 -46.55
N LEU A 167 20.55 -13.23 -45.39
CA LEU A 167 22.01 -13.24 -45.30
C LEU A 167 22.60 -14.57 -45.76
N GLY A 168 21.99 -15.69 -45.36
CA GLY A 168 22.40 -17.03 -45.79
C GLY A 168 22.27 -17.23 -47.29
N LEU A 169 21.14 -16.83 -47.88
CA LEU A 169 20.92 -16.93 -49.33
C LEU A 169 21.87 -16.02 -50.10
N GLY A 170 22.05 -14.77 -49.65
CA GLY A 170 22.99 -13.83 -50.25
C GLY A 170 24.42 -14.35 -50.22
N GLY A 171 24.89 -14.84 -49.07
CA GLY A 171 26.20 -15.46 -48.93
C GLY A 171 26.38 -16.68 -49.82
N PHE A 172 25.38 -17.57 -49.87
CA PHE A 172 25.40 -18.75 -50.73
C PHE A 172 25.52 -18.40 -52.22
N LEU A 173 24.73 -17.42 -52.69
CA LEU A 173 24.78 -16.96 -54.07
C LEU A 173 26.14 -16.31 -54.40
N LEU A 174 26.72 -15.56 -53.47
CA LEU A 174 28.01 -14.89 -53.64
C LEU A 174 29.17 -15.89 -53.71
N VAL A 175 29.18 -16.90 -52.82
CA VAL A 175 30.14 -18.02 -52.87
C VAL A 175 30.01 -18.82 -54.17
N ARG A 176 28.78 -19.11 -54.59
CA ARG A 176 28.52 -19.84 -55.84
C ARG A 176 29.00 -19.06 -57.08
N ARG A 177 28.91 -17.71 -57.05
CA ARG A 177 29.42 -16.85 -58.11
C ARG A 177 30.95 -16.82 -58.16
N LEU A 178 31.61 -16.79 -56.99
CA LEU A 178 33.07 -16.81 -56.89
C LEU A 178 33.68 -18.16 -57.32
N ARG A 179 33.04 -19.29 -56.99
CA ARG A 179 33.51 -20.63 -57.40
C ARG A 179 33.29 -20.97 -58.88
N ARG A 180 32.46 -20.20 -59.59
CA ARG A 180 32.17 -20.40 -61.03
C ARG A 180 33.02 -19.54 -61.95
N ARG A 181 33.84 -18.65 -61.40
CA ARG A 181 34.88 -17.91 -62.12
C ARG A 181 36.22 -18.60 -61.91
#